data_AF-A0A6B9T8V7-F1
#
_entry.id   AF-A0A6B9T8V7-F1
#
_cell.length_a   1.000
_cell.length_b   1.000
_cell.length_c   1.000
_cell.angle_alpha   90.00
_cell.angle_beta   90.00
_cell.angle_gamma   90.00
#
_symmetry.space_group_name_H-M   'P 1'
#
loop_
_entity.id
_entity.type
_entity.pdbx_description
1 polymer ?
#
loop_
_entity_poly.entity_id
_entity_poly.type
_entity_poly.pdbx_seq_one_letter_code
_entity_poly.pdbx_strand_id
1 'polypeptide(L)' 'MMNVPRIIVGLLLFVGSAWLVPLISGMLNVGEALVFSTVGSVMAFAGGMILYSGVRPCQRWY' A
#
# COMPACT_ATOMS: atom_id res chain seq x y z
N MET A 1 -15.53 2.59 16.93
CA MET A 1 -15.30 1.36 16.14
C MET A 1 -14.95 1.76 14.69
N MET A 2 -13.70 2.11 14.35
CA MET A 2 -13.34 2.65 13.01
C MET A 2 -11.96 2.21 12.46
N ASN A 3 -11.26 1.27 13.11
CA ASN A 3 -9.88 0.89 12.68
C ASN A 3 -9.83 -0.35 11.78
N VAL A 4 -10.85 -1.21 11.81
CA VAL A 4 -10.94 -2.43 10.98
C VAL A 4 -10.78 -2.15 9.48
N PRO A 5 -11.45 -1.16 8.86
CA PRO A 5 -11.28 -0.90 7.43
C PRO A 5 -9.87 -0.43 7.09
N ARG A 6 -9.21 0.32 7.98
CA ARG A 6 -7.84 0.80 7.77
C ARG A 6 -6.83 -0.35 7.78
N ILE A 7 -6.99 -1.29 8.70
CA ILE A 7 -6.14 -2.47 8.80
C ILE A 7 -6.28 -3.33 7.54
N ILE A 8 -7.51 -3.54 7.05
CA ILE A 8 -7.77 -4.33 5.83
C ILE A 8 -7.13 -3.67 4.60
N VAL A 9 -7.23 -2.35 4.46
CA VAL A 9 -6.59 -1.61 3.35
C VAL A 9 -5.07 -1.71 3.43
N GLY A 10 -4.49 -1.58 4.63
CA GLY A 10 -3.05 -1.77 4.82
C GLY A 10 -2.59 -3.18 4.45
N LEU A 11 -3.37 -4.20 4.82
CA LEU A 11 -3.10 -5.61 4.48
C LEU A 11 -3.19 -5.86 2.98
N LEU A 12 -4.18 -5.29 2.29
CA LEU A 12 -4.32 -5.38 0.84
C LEU A 12 -3.14 -4.72 0.11
N LEU A 13 -2.72 -3.53 0.55
CA LEU A 13 -1.57 -2.83 -0.02
C LEU A 13 -0.27 -3.63 0.19
N PHE A 14 -0.10 -4.23 1.38
CA PHE A 14 1.06 -5.06 1.67
C PHE A 14 1.11 -6.31 0.81
N VAL A 15 0.00 -7.05 0.72
CA VAL A 15 -0.08 -8.25 -0.12
C VAL A 15 0.13 -7.88 -1.59
N GLY A 16 -0.52 -6.83 -2.09
CA GLY A 16 -0.33 -6.33 -3.47
C GLY A 16 1.11 -5.94 -3.77
N SER A 17 1.80 -5.31 -2.81
CA SER A 17 3.22 -4.96 -2.96
C SER A 17 4.12 -6.19 -3.13
N ALA A 18 3.83 -7.28 -2.40
CA ALA A 18 4.60 -8.51 -2.49
C ALA A 18 4.50 -9.18 -3.86
N TRP A 19 3.36 -9.05 -4.56
CA TRP A 19 3.19 -9.53 -5.93
C TRP A 19 3.89 -8.66 -6.98
N LEU A 20 4.05 -7.36 -6.70
CA LEU A 20 4.73 -6.41 -7.61
C LEU A 20 6.25 -6.51 -7.54
N VAL A 21 6.80 -6.88 -6.39
CA VAL A 21 8.25 -6.97 -6.17
C VAL A 21 8.97 -7.90 -7.17
N PRO A 22 8.53 -9.15 -7.43
CA PRO A 22 9.19 -10.02 -8.39
C PRO A 22 9.05 -9.54 -9.85
N LEU A 23 7.98 -8.83 -10.18
CA LEU A 23 7.81 -8.22 -11.51
C LEU A 23 8.79 -7.06 -11.71
N ILE A 24 8.92 -6.20 -10.71
CA ILE A 24 9.80 -5.03 -10.75
C ILE A 24 11.27 -5.45 -10.69
N SER A 25 11.62 -6.45 -9.85
CA SER A 25 12.98 -6.99 -9.79
C SER A 25 13.39 -7.61 -11.13
N GLY A 26 12.49 -8.35 -11.79
CA GLY A 26 12.72 -8.92 -13.11
C GLY A 26 12.89 -7.86 -14.21
N MET A 27 12.17 -6.74 -14.14
CA MET A 27 12.29 -5.65 -15.12
C MET A 27 13.56 -4.81 -14.93
N LEU A 28 13.97 -4.56 -13.68
CA LEU A 28 15.12 -3.70 -13.38
C LEU A 28 16.43 -4.50 -13.21
N ASN A 29 16.37 -5.83 -13.15
CA ASN A 29 17.50 -6.72 -12.85
C ASN A 29 18.22 -6.32 -11.55
N VAL A 30 17.45 -5.88 -10.56
CA VAL A 30 17.91 -5.44 -9.23
C VAL A 30 17.52 -6.50 -8.20
N GLY A 31 18.36 -6.67 -7.17
CA GLY A 31 18.09 -7.62 -6.09
C GLY A 31 16.73 -7.39 -5.42
N GLU A 32 15.98 -8.47 -5.22
CA GLU A 32 14.59 -8.44 -4.73
C GLU A 32 14.45 -7.77 -3.36
N ALA A 33 15.45 -7.87 -2.49
CA ALA A 33 15.45 -7.23 -1.17
C ALA A 33 15.41 -5.69 -1.27
N LEU A 34 16.13 -5.12 -2.23
CA LEU A 34 16.16 -3.68 -2.48
C LEU A 34 14.79 -3.21 -3.00
N VAL A 35 14.22 -3.95 -3.94
CA VAL A 35 12.90 -3.67 -4.51
C VAL A 35 11.79 -3.82 -3.46
N PHE A 36 11.86 -4.84 -2.61
CA PHE A 36 10.90 -5.04 -1.53
C PHE A 36 10.90 -3.87 -0.53
N SER A 37 12.08 -3.40 -0.12
CA SER A 37 12.19 -2.28 0.81
C SER A 37 11.70 -0.96 0.22
N THR A 38 11.98 -0.70 -1.07
CA THR A 38 11.53 0.53 -1.76
C THR A 38 10.03 0.48 -2.07
N VAL A 39 9.53 -0.60 -2.65
CA VAL A 39 8.10 -0.74 -2.97
C VAL A 39 7.25 -0.77 -1.69
N GLY A 40 7.72 -1.48 -0.66
CA GLY A 40 7.07 -1.52 0.64
C GLY A 40 6.99 -0.15 1.32
N SER A 41 8.06 0.64 1.29
CA SER A 41 8.07 2.00 1.86
C SER A 41 7.19 2.97 1.08
N VAL A 42 7.19 2.90 -0.25
CA VAL A 42 6.28 3.69 -1.10
C VAL A 42 4.83 3.34 -0.82
N MET A 43 4.49 2.05 -0.71
CA MET A 43 3.11 1.61 -0.42
C MET A 43 2.68 1.93 1.02
N ALA A 44 3.58 1.86 1.99
CA ALA A 44 3.30 2.30 3.35
C ALA A 44 3.04 3.82 3.41
N PHE A 45 3.82 4.61 2.68
CA PHE A 45 3.64 6.05 2.57
C PHE A 45 2.32 6.40 1.87
N ALA A 46 2.03 5.77 0.72
CA ALA A 46 0.79 5.97 -0.01
C ALA A 46 -0.45 5.52 0.79
N GLY A 47 -0.37 4.36 1.46
CA GLY A 47 -1.40 3.86 2.36
C GLY A 47 -1.61 4.80 3.55
N GLY A 48 -0.53 5.32 4.14
CA GLY A 48 -0.58 6.35 5.17
C GLY A 48 -1.29 7.61 4.68
N MET A 49 -0.96 8.10 3.48
CA MET A 49 -1.66 9.21 2.87
C MET A 49 -3.14 8.90 2.67
N ILE A 50 -3.52 7.80 2.03
CA ILE A 50 -4.94 7.48 1.76
C ILE A 50 -5.75 7.35 3.06
N LEU A 51 -5.17 6.74 4.10
CA LEU A 51 -5.87 6.45 5.36
C LEU A 51 -5.92 7.64 6.33
N TYR A 52 -4.94 8.55 6.27
CA TYR A 52 -4.80 9.69 7.19
C TYR A 52 -5.03 11.07 6.55
N SER A 53 -4.84 11.25 5.25
CA SER A 53 -5.01 12.57 4.58
C SER A 53 -6.47 12.94 4.23
N GLY A 54 -7.45 12.13 4.63
CA GLY A 54 -8.83 12.58 4.66
C GLY A 54 -9.54 12.59 3.30
N VAL A 55 -9.37 11.56 2.49
CA VAL A 55 -10.41 11.18 1.52
C VAL A 55 -11.60 10.72 2.35
N ARG A 56 -12.44 11.69 2.75
CA ARG A 56 -13.68 11.41 3.47
C ARG A 56 -14.43 10.35 2.65
N PRO A 57 -14.97 9.29 3.27
CA PRO A 57 -15.97 8.51 2.56
C PRO A 57 -17.02 9.50 2.05
N CYS A 58 -17.57 9.26 0.87
CA CYS A 58 -18.75 9.97 0.35
C CYS A 58 -19.98 9.71 1.24
N GLN A 59 -19.89 9.97 2.55
CA GLN A 59 -20.96 9.99 3.52
C GLN A 59 -21.30 11.45 3.80
N ARG A 60 -21.97 12.07 2.83
CA ARG A 60 -22.93 13.12 3.09
C ARG A 60 -23.92 13.04 1.94
N TRP A 61 -25.19 13.32 2.21
CA TRP A 61 -26.36 13.11 1.34
C TRP A 61 -26.97 11.71 1.45
N TYR A 62 -27.46 11.35 2.64
CA TYR A 62 -28.86 10.95 2.84
C TYR A 62 -29.26 11.33 4.27
#